data_AF-N4X8U3-F1
#
_entry.id   AF-N4X8U3-F1
#
_cell.length_a   1.000
_cell.length_b   1.000
_cell.length_c   1.000
_cell.angle_alpha   90.00
_cell.angle_beta   90.00
_cell.angle_gamma   90.00
#
_symmetry.space_group_name_H-M   'P 1'
#
loop_
_entity.id
_entity.type
_entity.pdbx_description
1 polymer ?
#
loop_
_entity_poly.entity_id
_entity_poly.type
_entity_poly.pdbx_seq_one_letter_code
_entity_poly.pdbx_strand_id
1 'polypeptide(L)'
;MGKLVPPPPSYRDDPEAVSLHTTPDDYAYTDLPEPSGLPPSYSDSEASNHVPASAIPIRHVAPPSTRTNHDRPSFKLGKPCVVETVDVMEPTYDTDPDQLEEAIRAYANSAPVPLIYIMGTHKETVRKNDNKRDTHHVTDFRIVINLQHYLHPNFDPSDTSPMSLVTVPNGEKTHRGTILAHRAPGVKSDLEIGTKPAPSLTEWCHRYCASPRMLRIFRLRRQITGLEETQLRNRIIGLLRSTNYRGNISVTFPVEEANIDIYTSNRINTLRLKTWVCWLFYLSFLWIFSWPFLFFATRRYAVIRAEWPFSTTDERGVKRYTTVSEEQWFETWKVAVRRLALERFQGEATEEMMRRVMARDEDPQMPGSLTGHAGADGALSVLSEGLRVTRLMQGGCEVNLSFGRARNVHGGGWGYDC
;
A
#
# COMPACT_ATOMS: atom_id res chain seq x y z
N MET A 1 14.32 -56.66 -26.61
CA MET A 1 15.79 -56.88 -26.69
C MET A 1 16.49 -55.55 -26.49
N GLY A 2 16.97 -55.29 -25.27
CA GLY A 2 17.60 -54.03 -24.88
C GLY A 2 19.05 -53.95 -25.35
N LYS A 3 19.46 -52.79 -25.88
CA LYS A 3 20.86 -52.47 -26.15
C LYS A 3 21.45 -51.82 -24.89
N LEU A 4 22.52 -52.42 -24.38
CA LEU A 4 23.30 -51.96 -23.23
C LEU A 4 24.06 -50.68 -23.59
N VAL A 5 23.93 -49.66 -22.75
CA VAL A 5 24.66 -48.39 -22.81
C VAL A 5 26.01 -48.57 -22.09
N PRO A 6 27.15 -48.16 -22.68
CA PRO A 6 28.46 -48.27 -22.03
C PRO A 6 28.61 -47.25 -20.87
N PRO A 7 29.42 -47.58 -19.83
CA PRO A 7 29.64 -46.72 -18.67
C PRO A 7 30.41 -45.43 -19.03
N PRO A 8 30.26 -44.35 -18.25
CA PRO A 8 30.95 -43.08 -18.49
C PRO A 8 32.47 -43.22 -18.34
N PRO A 9 33.26 -42.46 -19.13
CA PRO A 9 34.72 -42.49 -19.04
C PRO A 9 35.21 -41.94 -17.69
N SER A 10 36.21 -42.63 -17.13
CA SER A 10 36.92 -42.24 -15.91
C SER A 10 37.69 -40.94 -16.11
N TYR A 11 37.61 -40.06 -15.12
CA TYR A 11 38.34 -38.79 -15.03
C TYR A 11 39.85 -39.03 -15.21
N ARG A 12 40.46 -38.28 -16.14
CA ARG A 12 41.88 -38.37 -16.50
C ARG A 12 42.50 -37.03 -16.14
N ASP A 13 43.49 -37.04 -15.25
CA ASP A 13 44.20 -35.83 -14.83
C ASP A 13 44.92 -35.22 -16.05
N ASP A 14 44.54 -33.98 -16.37
CA ASP A 14 45.10 -33.20 -17.48
C ASP A 14 46.47 -32.64 -17.03
N PRO A 15 47.59 -32.99 -17.67
CA PRO A 15 48.93 -32.62 -17.19
C PRO A 15 49.26 -31.12 -17.34
N GLU A 16 48.33 -30.29 -17.82
CA GLU A 16 48.46 -28.84 -17.91
C GLU A 16 47.57 -28.07 -16.90
N ALA A 17 46.96 -28.76 -15.93
CA ALA A 17 46.22 -28.10 -14.84
C ALA A 17 47.19 -27.38 -13.88
N VAL A 18 47.35 -26.07 -14.07
CA VAL A 18 48.20 -25.21 -13.23
C VAL A 18 47.56 -25.03 -11.84
N SER A 19 48.28 -25.46 -10.81
CA SER A 19 47.85 -25.39 -9.41
C SER A 19 47.82 -23.94 -8.91
N LEU A 20 46.71 -23.51 -8.31
CA LEU A 20 46.49 -22.15 -7.76
C LEU A 20 47.35 -21.80 -6.53
N HIS A 21 48.36 -22.59 -6.21
CA HIS A 21 49.19 -22.46 -5.01
C HIS A 21 50.69 -22.36 -5.28
N THR A 22 51.12 -21.99 -6.49
CA THR A 22 52.52 -21.65 -6.75
C THR A 22 52.62 -20.22 -7.30
N THR A 23 52.92 -19.26 -6.44
CA THR A 23 53.44 -17.96 -6.88
C THR A 23 54.93 -18.13 -7.19
N PRO A 24 55.39 -17.86 -8.42
CA PRO A 24 56.82 -17.85 -8.73
C PRO A 24 57.50 -16.67 -8.01
N ASP A 25 58.54 -16.95 -7.24
CA ASP A 25 59.27 -16.00 -6.38
C ASP A 25 60.23 -15.06 -7.13
N ASP A 26 60.08 -14.85 -8.44
CA ASP A 26 61.01 -14.02 -9.22
C ASP A 26 60.28 -12.95 -10.05
N TYR A 27 59.87 -11.88 -9.37
CA TYR A 27 59.74 -10.56 -10.01
C TYR A 27 60.77 -9.62 -9.40
N ALA A 28 61.96 -9.60 -9.99
CA ALA A 28 62.98 -8.58 -9.72
C ALA A 28 62.49 -7.22 -10.26
N TYR A 29 61.80 -6.45 -9.43
CA TYR A 29 61.56 -5.02 -9.66
C TYR A 29 62.90 -4.29 -9.53
N THR A 30 63.56 -4.09 -10.66
CA THR A 30 64.70 -3.17 -10.76
C THR A 30 64.13 -1.78 -11.08
N ASP A 31 64.58 -0.78 -10.35
CA ASP A 31 64.31 0.67 -10.50
C ASP A 31 63.04 1.25 -9.86
N LEU A 32 63.03 1.35 -8.52
CA LEU A 32 62.39 2.47 -7.82
C LEU A 32 63.29 2.94 -6.65
N PRO A 33 63.58 4.25 -6.53
CA PRO A 33 64.45 4.77 -5.47
C PRO A 33 63.76 4.71 -4.09
N GLU A 34 64.46 4.17 -3.09
CA GLU A 34 64.08 4.19 -1.68
C GLU A 34 64.00 5.63 -1.14
N PRO A 35 62.93 5.95 -0.38
CA PRO A 35 63.16 6.71 0.84
C PRO A 35 62.49 6.07 2.07
N SER A 36 63.35 5.71 3.02
CA SER A 36 63.15 5.74 4.48
C SER A 36 61.84 5.16 5.05
N GLY A 37 61.99 4.02 5.72
CA GLY A 37 60.94 3.33 6.44
C GLY A 37 60.29 4.16 7.56
N LEU A 38 58.96 4.10 7.60
CA LEU A 38 58.11 3.60 8.69
C LEU A 38 56.65 3.69 8.20
N PRO A 39 55.77 2.69 8.43
CA PRO A 39 54.35 2.85 8.15
C PRO A 39 53.74 3.95 9.05
N PRO A 40 52.74 4.71 8.57
CA PRO A 40 52.16 5.82 9.32
C PRO A 40 51.58 5.34 10.67
N SER A 41 51.89 6.10 11.72
CA SER A 41 51.39 5.86 13.08
C SER A 41 49.88 6.10 13.15
N TYR A 42 49.14 5.13 13.70
CA TYR A 42 47.68 5.10 13.78
C TYR A 42 47.11 5.94 14.94
N SER A 43 47.71 7.09 15.23
CA SER A 43 47.40 7.89 16.42
C SER A 43 46.79 9.27 16.14
N ASP A 44 46.54 9.62 14.87
CA ASP A 44 45.97 10.93 14.49
C ASP A 44 44.50 10.90 14.02
N SER A 45 43.77 9.83 14.32
CA SER A 45 42.35 9.72 13.94
C SER A 45 41.36 10.43 14.89
N GLU A 46 41.82 11.20 15.88
CA GLU A 46 40.95 11.98 16.77
C GLU A 46 41.24 13.49 16.72
N ALA A 47 41.30 14.11 15.53
CA ALA A 47 41.22 15.57 15.42
C ALA A 47 40.94 16.07 14.00
N SER A 48 39.76 15.78 13.44
CA SER A 48 39.01 16.71 12.55
C SER A 48 37.80 16.02 11.94
N ASN A 49 36.61 16.38 12.42
CA ASN A 49 35.34 16.06 11.78
C ASN A 49 35.17 16.89 10.49
N HIS A 50 35.86 16.50 9.42
CA HIS A 50 35.51 16.86 8.05
C HIS A 50 35.30 15.56 7.26
N VAL A 51 34.04 15.22 7.02
CA VAL A 51 33.63 14.03 6.24
C VAL A 51 33.45 14.44 4.77
N PRO A 52 34.23 13.90 3.81
CA PRO A 52 33.81 13.82 2.42
C PRO A 52 32.96 12.55 2.21
N ALA A 53 32.07 12.65 1.23
CA ALA A 53 30.98 11.72 0.94
C ALA A 53 31.43 10.32 0.44
N SER A 54 30.51 9.35 0.64
CA SER A 54 30.45 7.97 0.12
C SER A 54 31.33 6.93 0.85
N ALA A 55 30.87 5.77 1.31
CA ALA A 55 29.60 5.07 1.14
C ALA A 55 29.40 4.04 2.26
N ILE A 56 28.26 4.12 2.96
CA ILE A 56 27.56 2.96 3.50
C ILE A 56 26.10 3.18 3.08
N PRO A 57 25.48 2.33 2.24
CA PRO A 57 24.06 2.47 1.98
C PRO A 57 23.35 2.08 3.28
N ILE A 58 22.93 3.10 4.03
CA ILE A 58 21.94 2.94 5.09
C ILE A 58 20.69 2.40 4.39
N ARG A 59 20.51 1.07 4.42
CA ARG A 59 19.24 0.46 4.07
C ARG A 59 18.30 0.79 5.21
N HIS A 60 17.58 1.89 5.06
CA HIS A 60 16.34 2.10 5.77
C HIS A 60 15.41 0.94 5.39
N VAL A 61 15.44 -0.14 6.18
CA VAL A 61 14.28 -1.02 6.25
C VAL A 61 13.20 -0.14 6.84
N ALA A 62 12.29 0.34 6.00
CA ALA A 62 11.12 1.05 6.48
C ALA A 62 10.49 0.18 7.58
N PRO A 63 10.09 0.75 8.73
CA PRO A 63 9.34 -0.01 9.73
C PRO A 63 8.22 -0.75 8.99
N PRO A 64 7.92 -2.02 9.32
CA PRO A 64 6.94 -2.82 8.59
C PRO A 64 5.67 -1.99 8.48
N SER A 65 5.42 -1.43 7.29
CA SER A 65 4.31 -0.52 7.14
C SER A 65 3.06 -1.37 7.35
N THR A 66 2.12 -0.86 8.14
CA THR A 66 0.77 -1.43 8.24
C THR A 66 -0.01 -1.32 6.93
N ARG A 67 0.64 -0.81 5.88
CA ARG A 67 0.08 -0.51 4.56
C ARG A 67 0.06 -1.74 3.68
N THR A 68 -0.82 -1.71 2.68
CA THR A 68 -0.98 -2.82 1.75
C THR A 68 0.25 -2.93 0.85
N ASN A 69 0.76 -4.14 0.64
CA ASN A 69 1.74 -4.36 -0.41
C ASN A 69 1.04 -4.35 -1.78
N HIS A 70 1.18 -3.25 -2.51
CA HIS A 70 0.58 -3.06 -3.84
C HIS A 70 1.29 -3.82 -4.98
N ASP A 71 2.47 -4.40 -4.74
CA ASP A 71 3.15 -5.30 -5.68
C ASP A 71 2.52 -6.69 -5.67
N ARG A 72 1.97 -7.12 -4.52
CA ARG A 72 1.25 -8.39 -4.35
C ARG A 72 -0.08 -8.20 -3.63
N PRO A 73 -1.04 -7.48 -4.24
CA PRO A 73 -2.33 -7.18 -3.64
C PRO A 73 -3.24 -8.41 -3.65
N SER A 74 -4.15 -8.44 -2.68
CA SER A 74 -5.27 -9.39 -2.69
C SER A 74 -6.51 -8.74 -3.30
N PHE A 75 -7.36 -9.55 -3.93
CA PHE A 75 -8.58 -9.08 -4.58
C PHE A 75 -9.80 -9.83 -4.04
N LYS A 76 -10.90 -9.11 -3.84
CA LYS A 76 -12.22 -9.66 -3.53
C LYS A 76 -13.22 -9.07 -4.52
N LEU A 77 -13.96 -9.94 -5.23
CA LEU A 77 -14.95 -9.54 -6.24
C LEU A 77 -14.39 -8.56 -7.29
N GLY A 78 -13.13 -8.73 -7.69
CA GLY A 78 -12.45 -7.87 -8.67
C GLY A 78 -12.04 -6.49 -8.16
N LYS A 79 -12.19 -6.21 -6.85
CA LYS A 79 -11.70 -4.98 -6.21
C LYS A 79 -10.45 -5.27 -5.38
N PRO A 80 -9.46 -4.37 -5.36
CA PRO A 80 -8.30 -4.51 -4.50
C PRO A 80 -8.70 -4.44 -3.04
N CYS A 81 -8.19 -5.35 -2.22
CA CYS A 81 -8.31 -5.30 -0.77
C CYS A 81 -7.15 -4.48 -0.21
N VAL A 82 -7.47 -3.33 0.36
CA VAL A 82 -6.51 -2.50 1.09
C VAL A 82 -6.75 -2.58 2.60
N VAL A 83 -5.73 -2.23 3.37
CA VAL A 83 -5.86 -2.07 4.83
C VAL A 83 -6.63 -0.77 5.11
N GLU A 84 -7.95 -0.88 5.22
CA GLU A 84 -8.84 0.27 5.47
C GLU A 84 -8.82 0.71 6.94
N THR A 85 -8.62 -0.21 7.88
CA THR A 85 -8.75 0.05 9.31
C THR A 85 -7.46 -0.24 10.05
N VAL A 86 -7.04 0.71 10.90
CA VAL A 86 -5.92 0.57 11.83
C VAL A 86 -6.47 0.35 13.23
N ASP A 87 -6.09 -0.77 13.84
CA ASP A 87 -6.50 -1.12 15.21
C ASP A 87 -5.50 -0.57 16.22
N VAL A 88 -5.96 0.22 17.18
CA VAL A 88 -5.17 0.78 18.29
C VAL A 88 -5.71 0.23 19.61
N MET A 89 -4.83 -0.08 20.55
CA MET A 89 -5.22 -0.55 21.88
C MET A 89 -4.22 0.00 22.91
N GLU A 90 -4.65 1.01 23.65
CA GLU A 90 -3.85 1.67 24.69
C GLU A 90 -4.67 1.73 25.99
N PRO A 91 -4.15 1.27 27.14
CA PRO A 91 -4.90 1.24 28.40
C PRO A 91 -5.27 2.61 28.96
N THR A 92 -4.49 3.65 28.66
CA THR A 92 -4.77 5.02 29.16
C THR A 92 -6.09 5.55 28.62
N TYR A 93 -6.41 5.25 27.36
CA TYR A 93 -7.64 5.67 26.67
C TYR A 93 -8.92 5.07 27.26
N ASP A 94 -8.82 4.04 28.11
CA ASP A 94 -9.98 3.39 28.70
C ASP A 94 -10.58 4.13 29.89
N THR A 95 -9.72 4.88 30.59
CA THR A 95 -10.06 5.52 31.87
C THR A 95 -10.00 7.03 31.78
N ASP A 96 -9.04 7.56 31.02
CA ASP A 96 -8.79 8.99 30.91
C ASP A 96 -9.41 9.58 29.62
N PRO A 97 -10.49 10.38 29.74
CA PRO A 97 -11.16 10.98 28.59
C PRO A 97 -10.32 12.07 27.91
N ASP A 98 -9.45 12.77 28.65
CA ASP A 98 -8.65 13.87 28.12
C ASP A 98 -7.53 13.32 27.23
N GLN A 99 -6.86 12.24 27.68
CA GLN A 99 -5.87 11.51 26.88
C GLN A 99 -6.47 10.88 25.62
N LEU A 100 -7.69 10.33 25.72
CA LEU A 100 -8.41 9.81 24.56
C LEU A 100 -8.73 10.92 23.56
N GLU A 101 -9.19 12.08 24.03
CA GLU A 101 -9.46 13.23 23.17
C GLU A 101 -8.19 13.74 22.47
N GLU A 102 -7.09 13.90 23.21
CA GLU A 102 -5.79 14.29 22.65
C GLU A 102 -5.32 13.30 21.57
N ALA A 103 -5.43 12.00 21.84
CA ALA A 103 -5.09 10.96 20.88
C ALA A 103 -5.98 11.00 19.63
N ILE A 104 -7.29 11.18 19.77
CA ILE A 104 -8.21 11.30 18.62
C ILE A 104 -7.84 12.51 17.76
N ARG A 105 -7.51 13.65 18.36
CA ARG A 105 -7.07 14.84 17.62
C ARG A 105 -5.74 14.59 16.90
N ALA A 106 -4.78 13.94 17.57
CA ALA A 106 -3.51 13.56 16.94
C ALA A 106 -3.71 12.60 15.76
N TYR A 107 -4.58 11.59 15.91
CA TYR A 107 -4.94 10.66 14.83
C TYR A 107 -5.71 11.34 13.70
N ALA A 108 -6.56 12.31 14.01
CA ALA A 108 -7.29 13.08 13.01
C ALA A 108 -6.33 13.90 12.13
N ASN A 109 -5.24 14.43 12.70
CA ASN A 109 -4.21 15.18 12.00
C ASN A 109 -3.37 14.30 11.04
N SER A 110 -3.47 12.97 11.13
CA SER A 110 -2.85 12.06 10.17
C SER A 110 -3.81 11.82 9.00
N ALA A 111 -3.43 12.31 7.81
CA ALA A 111 -4.24 12.18 6.60
C ALA A 111 -4.48 10.70 6.21
N PRO A 112 -5.69 10.34 5.74
CA PRO A 112 -5.93 9.04 5.12
C PRO A 112 -5.15 8.91 3.81
N VAL A 113 -5.07 7.70 3.27
CA VAL A 113 -4.30 7.41 2.05
C VAL A 113 -5.25 7.10 0.89
N PRO A 114 -5.76 8.10 0.17
CA PRO A 114 -6.47 7.85 -1.08
C PRO A 114 -5.52 7.26 -2.12
N LEU A 115 -5.98 6.22 -2.80
CA LEU A 115 -5.27 5.62 -3.91
C LEU A 115 -6.12 5.67 -5.18
N ILE A 116 -5.49 5.87 -6.33
CA ILE A 116 -6.08 5.54 -7.63
C ILE A 116 -5.55 4.18 -8.04
N TYR A 117 -6.46 3.22 -8.18
CA TYR A 117 -6.14 1.87 -8.57
C TYR A 117 -6.62 1.61 -9.99
N ILE A 118 -5.70 1.51 -10.94
CA ILE A 118 -5.97 1.36 -12.36
C ILE A 118 -5.55 -0.05 -12.79
N MET A 119 -6.49 -0.82 -13.32
CA MET A 119 -6.24 -2.20 -13.78
C MET A 119 -6.73 -2.43 -15.19
N GLY A 120 -5.87 -3.03 -16.01
CA GLY A 120 -6.22 -3.66 -17.28
C GLY A 120 -6.22 -5.18 -17.13
N THR A 121 -7.33 -5.84 -17.46
CA THR A 121 -7.42 -7.30 -17.49
C THR A 121 -8.00 -7.79 -18.80
N HIS A 122 -7.53 -8.93 -19.30
CA HIS A 122 -8.15 -9.60 -20.44
C HIS A 122 -8.37 -11.09 -20.15
N LYS A 123 -9.22 -11.71 -20.98
CA LYS A 123 -9.53 -13.15 -20.91
C LYS A 123 -8.73 -13.86 -22.00
N GLU A 124 -7.86 -14.77 -21.60
CA GLU A 124 -7.16 -15.67 -22.52
C GLU A 124 -7.88 -17.02 -22.54
N THR A 125 -8.20 -17.54 -23.72
CA THR A 125 -8.75 -18.90 -23.86
C THR A 125 -7.65 -19.84 -24.36
N VAL A 126 -7.21 -20.77 -23.51
CA VAL A 126 -6.21 -21.77 -23.87
C VAL A 126 -6.92 -23.08 -24.20
N ARG A 127 -6.64 -23.65 -25.37
CA ARG A 127 -7.10 -25.01 -25.74
C ARG A 127 -6.10 -26.02 -25.19
N LYS A 128 -6.54 -26.94 -24.35
CA LYS A 128 -5.75 -28.12 -23.97
C LYS A 128 -5.96 -29.26 -24.97
N ASN A 129 -5.02 -30.20 -24.99
CA ASN A 129 -4.98 -31.39 -25.89
C ASN A 129 -6.27 -32.23 -25.88
N ASP A 130 -7.16 -32.05 -24.90
CA ASP A 130 -8.40 -32.82 -24.72
C ASP A 130 -9.67 -32.07 -25.20
N ASN A 131 -9.55 -31.19 -26.21
CA ASN A 131 -10.63 -30.33 -26.74
C ASN A 131 -11.33 -29.39 -25.73
N LYS A 132 -10.89 -29.37 -24.47
CA LYS A 132 -11.40 -28.49 -23.42
C LYS A 132 -10.77 -27.09 -23.53
N ARG A 133 -11.61 -26.06 -23.47
CA ARG A 133 -11.19 -24.65 -23.45
C ARG A 133 -11.18 -24.17 -22.00
N ASP A 134 -10.01 -23.76 -21.52
CA ASP A 134 -9.87 -23.09 -20.22
C ASP A 134 -9.75 -21.58 -20.46
N THR A 135 -10.51 -20.78 -19.71
CA THR A 135 -10.44 -19.30 -19.79
C THR A 135 -9.70 -18.78 -18.57
N HIS A 136 -8.59 -18.07 -18.79
CA HIS A 136 -7.75 -17.46 -17.76
C HIS A 136 -7.95 -15.95 -17.75
N HIS A 137 -8.09 -15.38 -16.56
CA HIS A 137 -8.08 -13.93 -16.35
C HIS A 137 -6.63 -13.49 -16.13
N VAL A 138 -6.10 -12.70 -17.06
CA VAL A 138 -4.73 -12.18 -16.99
C VAL A 138 -4.77 -10.69 -16.72
N THR A 139 -3.93 -10.23 -15.80
CA THR A 139 -3.75 -8.80 -15.51
C THR A 139 -2.62 -8.29 -16.39
N ASP A 140 -2.93 -7.36 -17.29
CA ASP A 140 -1.96 -6.78 -18.23
C ASP A 140 -1.13 -5.71 -17.54
N PHE A 141 -1.81 -4.77 -16.86
CA PHE A 141 -1.18 -3.70 -16.11
C PHE A 141 -1.99 -3.40 -14.85
N ARG A 142 -1.28 -2.92 -13.84
CA ARG A 142 -1.81 -2.50 -12.56
C ARG A 142 -0.99 -1.33 -12.04
N ILE A 143 -1.60 -0.16 -12.07
CA ILE A 143 -0.96 1.09 -11.66
C ILE A 143 -1.69 1.56 -10.41
N VAL A 144 -0.95 1.70 -9.31
CA VAL A 144 -1.47 2.24 -8.05
C VAL A 144 -0.81 3.59 -7.79
N ILE A 145 -1.59 4.65 -7.64
CA ILE A 145 -1.07 6.00 -7.42
C ILE A 145 -1.59 6.51 -6.08
N ASN A 146 -0.68 6.96 -5.21
CA ASN A 146 -1.03 7.56 -3.94
C ASN A 146 -1.38 9.05 -4.12
N LEU A 147 -2.51 9.49 -3.57
CA LEU A 147 -3.00 10.86 -3.61
C LEU A 147 -2.89 11.61 -2.28
N GLN A 148 -2.33 10.99 -1.23
CA GLN A 148 -2.25 11.55 0.12
C GLN A 148 -1.61 12.95 0.15
N HIS A 149 -0.56 13.18 -0.64
CA HIS A 149 0.13 14.48 -0.68
C HIS A 149 -0.72 15.62 -1.25
N TYR A 150 -1.78 15.33 -2.00
CA TYR A 150 -2.69 16.35 -2.52
C TYR A 150 -3.70 16.85 -1.47
N LEU A 151 -3.82 16.15 -0.34
CA LEU A 151 -4.65 16.55 0.80
C LEU A 151 -3.99 17.64 1.66
N HIS A 152 -2.70 17.90 1.43
CA HIS A 152 -1.91 18.86 2.19
C HIS A 152 -1.66 20.13 1.37
N PRO A 153 -2.02 21.33 1.87
CA PRO A 153 -1.77 22.57 1.15
C PRO A 153 -0.28 22.73 0.83
N ASN A 154 0.02 23.26 -0.35
CA ASN A 154 1.40 23.44 -0.84
C ASN A 154 2.26 22.16 -0.81
N PHE A 155 1.65 20.97 -0.74
CA PHE A 155 2.33 19.68 -0.59
C PHE A 155 3.16 19.57 0.70
N ASP A 156 2.84 20.35 1.73
CA ASP A 156 3.52 20.31 3.01
C ASP A 156 2.82 19.31 3.97
N PRO A 157 3.42 18.15 4.26
CA PRO A 157 2.79 17.13 5.12
C PRO A 157 2.54 17.60 6.56
N SER A 158 3.18 18.70 6.99
CA SER A 158 2.95 19.30 8.31
C SER A 158 1.72 20.21 8.35
N ASP A 159 1.28 20.71 7.19
CA ASP A 159 0.10 21.56 7.10
C ASP A 159 -1.18 20.71 7.11
N THR A 160 -1.84 20.70 8.26
CA THR A 160 -3.13 20.04 8.48
C THR A 160 -4.29 21.03 8.58
N SER A 161 -4.08 22.29 8.19
CA SER A 161 -5.10 23.35 8.23
C SER A 161 -6.43 23.04 7.51
N PRO A 162 -6.49 22.28 6.40
CA PRO A 162 -7.76 21.97 5.76
C PRO A 162 -8.56 20.88 6.50
N MET A 163 -7.91 20.12 7.40
CA MET A 163 -8.59 19.05 8.14
C MET A 163 -9.59 19.66 9.13
N SER A 164 -10.81 19.15 9.11
CA SER A 164 -11.82 19.52 10.10
C SER A 164 -12.34 18.29 10.84
N LEU A 165 -12.45 18.41 12.17
CA LEU A 165 -12.98 17.35 13.01
C LEU A 165 -14.46 17.61 13.29
N VAL A 166 -15.31 16.74 12.77
CA VAL A 166 -16.77 16.88 12.80
C VAL A 166 -17.38 15.73 13.59
N THR A 167 -18.34 16.05 14.47
CA THR A 167 -19.17 15.03 15.13
C THR A 167 -20.40 14.71 14.29
N VAL A 168 -20.76 13.43 14.25
CA VAL A 168 -21.87 12.94 13.41
C VAL A 168 -23.19 13.59 13.84
N PRO A 169 -23.94 14.21 12.90
CA PRO A 169 -25.18 14.92 13.21
C PRO A 169 -26.22 14.00 13.83
N ASN A 170 -27.12 14.54 14.66
CA ASN A 170 -28.07 13.75 15.45
C ASN A 170 -29.07 12.92 14.60
N GLY A 171 -29.40 13.38 13.38
CA GLY A 171 -30.28 12.70 12.43
C GLY A 171 -29.66 11.47 11.77
N GLU A 172 -28.33 11.38 11.74
CA GLU A 172 -27.64 10.27 11.08
C GLU A 172 -27.64 9.01 11.96
N LYS A 173 -27.92 7.87 11.33
CA LYS A 173 -27.84 6.54 11.98
C LYS A 173 -26.38 6.15 12.15
N THR A 174 -25.90 6.12 13.39
CA THR A 174 -24.55 5.64 13.70
C THR A 174 -24.50 4.88 15.03
N HIS A 175 -23.38 4.24 15.32
CA HIS A 175 -23.15 3.62 16.61
C HIS A 175 -22.79 4.71 17.64
N ARG A 176 -23.68 4.95 18.61
CA ARG A 176 -23.55 6.01 19.62
C ARG A 176 -23.31 5.43 21.02
N GLY A 177 -22.43 4.44 21.12
CA GLY A 177 -22.28 3.59 22.30
C GLY A 177 -23.28 2.44 22.35
N THR A 178 -23.82 2.03 21.19
CA THR A 178 -24.84 0.98 21.03
C THR A 178 -24.30 -0.19 20.21
N ILE A 179 -24.97 -1.35 20.31
CA ILE A 179 -24.60 -2.55 19.52
C ILE A 179 -24.96 -2.32 18.05
N LEU A 180 -26.18 -1.84 17.81
CA LEU A 180 -26.73 -1.49 16.49
C LEU A 180 -26.64 0.03 16.26
N ALA A 181 -26.62 0.45 14.99
CA ALA A 181 -26.62 1.86 14.63
C ALA A 181 -28.01 2.47 14.86
N HIS A 182 -28.06 3.61 15.57
CA HIS A 182 -29.29 4.33 15.88
C HIS A 182 -29.11 5.83 15.68
N ARG A 183 -30.23 6.53 15.44
CA ARG A 183 -30.28 7.99 15.50
C ARG A 183 -30.15 8.46 16.94
N ALA A 184 -29.87 9.75 17.13
CA ALA A 184 -29.93 10.34 18.47
C ALA A 184 -31.34 10.14 19.08
N PRO A 185 -31.44 9.95 20.40
CA PRO A 185 -32.72 9.76 21.07
C PRO A 185 -33.63 10.97 20.83
N GLY A 186 -34.86 10.71 20.38
CA GLY A 186 -35.86 11.75 20.09
C GLY A 186 -35.87 12.27 18.65
N VAL A 187 -34.96 11.82 17.77
CA VAL A 187 -34.92 12.23 16.35
C VAL A 187 -35.52 11.13 15.48
N LYS A 188 -36.63 11.42 14.78
CA LYS A 188 -37.34 10.44 13.95
C LYS A 188 -36.96 10.56 12.48
N SER A 189 -36.62 11.74 11.98
CA SER A 189 -36.22 12.00 10.60
C SER A 189 -34.86 12.71 10.48
N ASP A 190 -34.25 12.70 9.29
CA ASP A 190 -32.91 13.27 9.06
C ASP A 190 -32.89 14.80 9.06
N LEU A 191 -34.05 15.41 8.80
CA LEU A 191 -34.26 16.86 8.73
C LEU A 191 -34.71 17.47 10.06
N GLU A 192 -35.06 16.64 11.04
CA GLU A 192 -35.42 17.11 12.37
C GLU A 192 -34.15 17.53 13.12
N ILE A 193 -33.93 18.84 13.19
CA ILE A 193 -33.02 19.45 14.15
C ILE A 193 -33.61 19.15 15.53
N GLY A 194 -33.21 18.01 16.11
CA GLY A 194 -33.56 17.69 17.49
C GLY A 194 -33.17 18.86 18.39
N THR A 195 -34.01 19.16 19.38
CA THR A 195 -33.87 20.33 20.27
C THR A 195 -32.56 20.36 21.07
N LYS A 196 -31.76 19.29 21.01
CA LYS A 196 -30.45 19.17 21.67
C LYS A 196 -29.32 19.24 20.64
N PRO A 197 -28.27 20.04 20.90
CA PRO A 197 -27.10 20.08 20.03
C PRO A 197 -26.44 18.69 19.93
N ALA A 198 -25.71 18.44 18.84
CA ALA A 198 -24.91 17.23 18.72
C ALA A 198 -23.84 17.23 19.82
N PRO A 199 -23.61 16.10 20.53
CA PRO A 199 -22.59 16.04 21.57
C PRO A 199 -21.21 16.34 21.00
N SER A 200 -20.40 17.08 21.75
CA SER A 200 -19.01 17.39 21.39
C SER A 200 -18.11 16.15 21.45
N LEU A 201 -16.90 16.26 20.91
CA LEU A 201 -15.87 15.23 21.03
C LEU A 201 -15.62 14.87 22.51
N THR A 202 -15.39 15.88 23.34
CA THR A 202 -15.15 15.75 24.78
C THR A 202 -16.27 14.96 25.45
N GLU A 203 -17.54 15.29 25.15
CA GLU A 203 -18.68 14.53 25.68
C GLU A 203 -18.66 13.06 25.26
N TRP A 204 -18.31 12.75 24.02
CA TRP A 204 -18.20 11.37 23.56
C TRP A 204 -17.05 10.62 24.23
N CYS A 205 -15.91 11.26 24.46
CA CYS A 205 -14.79 10.69 25.20
C CYS A 205 -15.20 10.37 26.65
N HIS A 206 -15.84 11.30 27.35
CA HIS A 206 -16.38 11.04 28.69
C HIS A 206 -17.40 9.88 28.69
N ARG A 207 -18.32 9.83 27.73
CA ARG A 207 -19.31 8.75 27.61
C ARG A 207 -18.67 7.40 27.27
N TYR A 208 -17.55 7.39 26.56
CA TYR A 208 -16.79 6.19 26.28
C TYR A 208 -16.13 5.66 27.56
N CYS A 209 -15.36 6.50 28.26
CA CYS A 209 -14.66 6.13 29.50
C CYS A 209 -15.63 5.77 30.63
N ALA A 210 -16.75 6.48 30.78
CA ALA A 210 -17.76 6.21 31.81
C ALA A 210 -18.60 4.94 31.56
N SER A 211 -18.52 4.33 30.38
CA SER A 211 -19.28 3.13 30.06
C SER A 211 -18.75 1.91 30.84
N PRO A 212 -19.57 1.19 31.63
CA PRO A 212 -19.12 0.08 32.47
C PRO A 212 -18.83 -1.22 31.69
N ARG A 213 -18.86 -1.16 30.36
CA ARG A 213 -18.72 -2.34 29.50
C ARG A 213 -17.26 -2.63 29.23
N MET A 214 -16.86 -3.90 29.35
CA MET A 214 -15.49 -4.33 29.07
C MET A 214 -15.14 -4.26 27.57
N LEU A 215 -16.11 -4.52 26.69
CA LEU A 215 -15.87 -4.52 25.25
C LEU A 215 -16.42 -3.24 24.63
N ARG A 216 -15.52 -2.30 24.35
CA ARG A 216 -15.84 -1.04 23.68
C ARG A 216 -14.90 -0.85 22.49
N ILE A 217 -15.42 -0.20 21.45
CA ILE A 217 -14.64 0.23 20.28
C ILE A 217 -15.04 1.66 19.94
N PHE A 218 -14.05 2.53 19.82
CA PHE A 218 -14.21 3.90 19.35
C PHE A 218 -13.59 4.04 17.98
N ARG A 219 -14.40 4.32 16.96
CA ARG A 219 -13.98 4.48 15.57
C ARG A 219 -13.89 5.96 15.22
N LEU A 220 -12.69 6.40 14.87
CA LEU A 220 -12.45 7.65 14.14
C LEU A 220 -12.47 7.33 12.64
N ARG A 221 -13.36 7.99 11.90
CA ARG A 221 -13.38 7.87 10.43
C ARG A 221 -12.64 9.05 9.81
N ARG A 222 -11.64 8.78 8.99
CA ARG A 222 -10.96 9.77 8.17
C ARG A 222 -11.57 9.71 6.77
N GLN A 223 -12.36 10.73 6.43
CA GLN A 223 -13.10 10.77 5.19
C GLN A 223 -12.53 11.84 4.27
N ILE A 224 -12.42 11.52 2.99
CA ILE A 224 -11.99 12.47 1.97
C ILE A 224 -13.25 13.09 1.38
N THR A 225 -13.32 14.42 1.35
CA THR A 225 -14.47 15.17 0.84
C THR A 225 -14.09 15.93 -0.42
N GLY A 226 -15.06 16.11 -1.33
CA GLY A 226 -14.87 16.93 -2.53
C GLY A 226 -14.00 16.36 -3.64
N LEU A 227 -13.59 15.08 -3.59
CA LEU A 227 -12.92 14.41 -4.71
C LEU A 227 -13.96 13.92 -5.74
N GLU A 228 -13.89 14.43 -6.97
CA GLU A 228 -14.77 13.99 -8.06
C GLU A 228 -14.29 12.67 -8.71
N GLU A 229 -14.42 11.58 -7.96
CA GLU A 229 -13.98 10.24 -8.37
C GLU A 229 -14.55 9.82 -9.73
N THR A 230 -15.83 10.08 -10.00
CA THR A 230 -16.50 9.64 -11.23
C THR A 230 -15.95 10.35 -12.47
N GLN A 231 -15.68 11.66 -12.37
CA GLN A 231 -15.11 12.44 -13.47
C GLN A 231 -13.69 11.94 -13.78
N LEU A 232 -12.86 11.83 -12.74
CA LEU A 232 -11.48 11.37 -12.88
C LEU A 232 -11.41 9.94 -13.45
N ARG A 233 -12.30 9.06 -12.98
CA ARG A 233 -12.46 7.69 -13.49
C ARG A 233 -12.70 7.66 -14.99
N ASN A 234 -13.66 8.45 -15.45
CA ASN A 234 -14.07 8.48 -16.86
C ASN A 234 -12.96 9.04 -17.76
N ARG A 235 -12.23 10.06 -17.29
CA ARG A 235 -11.05 10.61 -18.00
C ARG A 235 -9.95 9.58 -18.16
N ILE A 236 -9.59 8.86 -17.08
CA ILE A 236 -8.57 7.80 -17.11
C ILE A 236 -8.99 6.65 -18.04
N ILE A 237 -10.25 6.22 -17.96
CA ILE A 237 -10.76 5.16 -18.85
C ILE A 237 -10.71 5.63 -20.32
N GLY A 238 -11.13 6.86 -20.62
CA GLY A 238 -11.06 7.42 -21.97
C GLY A 238 -9.64 7.45 -22.52
N LEU A 239 -8.67 7.87 -21.70
CA LEU A 239 -7.25 7.87 -22.05
C LEU A 239 -6.74 6.45 -22.38
N LEU A 240 -7.03 5.47 -21.52
CA LEU A 240 -6.61 4.07 -21.74
C LEU A 240 -7.35 3.39 -22.90
N ARG A 241 -8.55 3.86 -23.26
CA ARG A 241 -9.22 3.40 -24.48
C ARG A 241 -8.59 3.98 -25.74
N SER A 242 -8.08 5.21 -25.67
CA SER A 242 -7.37 5.83 -26.80
C SER A 242 -6.05 5.13 -27.15
N THR A 243 -5.49 4.32 -26.25
CA THR A 243 -4.31 3.48 -26.52
C THR A 243 -4.66 2.17 -27.25
N ASN A 244 -5.88 2.01 -27.77
CA ASN A 244 -6.38 0.78 -28.39
C ASN A 244 -6.40 -0.45 -27.48
N TYR A 245 -6.39 -0.28 -26.15
CA TYR A 245 -6.54 -1.40 -25.22
C TYR A 245 -7.95 -2.00 -25.29
N ARG A 246 -8.03 -3.27 -25.72
CA ARG A 246 -9.28 -4.02 -25.94
C ARG A 246 -9.78 -4.79 -24.70
N GLY A 247 -8.97 -4.87 -23.63
CA GLY A 247 -9.35 -5.56 -22.40
C GLY A 247 -10.40 -4.81 -21.57
N ASN A 248 -10.69 -5.37 -20.40
CA ASN A 248 -11.50 -4.76 -19.36
C ASN A 248 -10.62 -3.81 -18.52
N ILE A 249 -11.07 -2.56 -18.38
CA ILE A 249 -10.39 -1.53 -17.60
C ILE A 249 -11.22 -1.28 -16.34
N SER A 250 -10.62 -1.44 -15.17
CA SER A 250 -11.22 -1.12 -13.88
C SER A 250 -10.39 -0.03 -13.20
N VAL A 251 -11.03 1.11 -12.92
CA VAL A 251 -10.45 2.18 -12.11
C VAL A 251 -11.27 2.29 -10.83
N THR A 252 -10.62 2.18 -9.67
CA THR A 252 -11.24 2.24 -8.34
C THR A 252 -10.44 3.15 -7.40
N PHE A 253 -11.09 3.74 -6.40
CA PHE A 253 -10.47 4.66 -5.45
C PHE A 253 -10.48 4.09 -4.01
N PRO A 254 -9.70 3.04 -3.71
CA PRO A 254 -9.60 2.55 -2.35
C PRO A 254 -8.87 3.58 -1.48
N VAL A 255 -9.29 3.68 -0.21
CA VAL A 255 -8.65 4.55 0.79
C VAL A 255 -8.01 3.65 1.84
N GLU A 256 -6.69 3.69 1.97
CA GLU A 256 -6.03 3.00 3.07
C GLU A 256 -6.11 3.84 4.35
N GLU A 257 -6.17 3.12 5.46
CA GLU A 257 -6.26 3.69 6.79
C GLU A 257 -7.43 4.69 6.96
N ALA A 258 -8.53 4.52 6.22
CA ALA A 258 -9.73 5.34 6.35
C ALA A 258 -10.34 5.30 7.76
N ASN A 259 -10.16 4.22 8.52
CA ASN A 259 -10.69 4.09 9.87
C ASN A 259 -9.58 3.84 10.89
N ILE A 260 -9.72 4.41 12.08
CA ILE A 260 -8.92 4.06 13.25
C ILE A 260 -9.87 3.53 14.31
N ASP A 261 -9.72 2.25 14.65
CA ASP A 261 -10.51 1.57 15.67
C ASP A 261 -9.71 1.48 16.96
N ILE A 262 -10.09 2.30 17.93
CA ILE A 262 -9.53 2.30 19.28
C ILE A 262 -10.30 1.27 20.10
N TYR A 263 -9.65 0.17 20.44
CA TYR A 263 -10.19 -0.90 21.26
C TYR A 263 -9.85 -0.71 22.73
N THR A 264 -10.79 -1.04 23.62
CA THR A 264 -10.46 -1.18 25.04
C THR A 264 -9.37 -2.23 25.27
N SER A 265 -8.44 -1.92 26.16
CA SER A 265 -7.35 -2.80 26.58
C SER A 265 -7.89 -3.99 27.37
N ASN A 266 -8.18 -5.07 26.67
CA ASN A 266 -8.72 -6.29 27.27
C ASN A 266 -8.14 -7.52 26.60
N ARG A 267 -7.93 -8.59 27.38
CA ARG A 267 -7.42 -9.86 26.86
C ARG A 267 -8.28 -10.40 25.70
N ILE A 268 -9.60 -10.23 25.79
CA ILE A 268 -10.55 -10.62 24.74
C ILE A 268 -10.27 -9.84 23.44
N ASN A 269 -10.07 -8.53 23.53
CA ASN A 269 -9.73 -7.69 22.38
C ASN A 269 -8.34 -8.04 21.81
N THR A 270 -7.36 -8.33 22.67
CA THR A 270 -6.04 -8.80 22.22
C THR A 270 -6.13 -10.14 21.49
N LEU A 271 -6.93 -11.08 21.99
CA LEU A 271 -7.07 -12.42 21.42
C LEU A 271 -7.78 -12.37 20.06
N ARG A 272 -8.86 -11.61 19.91
CA ARG A 272 -9.59 -11.52 18.64
C ARG A 272 -8.81 -10.82 17.53
N LEU A 273 -7.82 -10.00 17.88
CA LEU A 273 -6.93 -9.35 16.90
C LEU A 273 -5.77 -10.26 16.43
N LYS A 274 -5.53 -11.39 17.11
CA LYS A 274 -4.52 -12.38 16.71
C LYS A 274 -5.08 -13.31 15.63
N THR A 275 -4.47 -13.30 14.45
CA THR A 275 -4.87 -14.11 13.29
C THR A 275 -4.90 -15.61 13.56
N TRP A 276 -3.92 -16.15 14.29
CA TRP A 276 -3.89 -17.58 14.64
C TRP A 276 -5.04 -17.99 15.57
N VAL A 277 -5.43 -17.11 16.52
CA VAL A 277 -6.57 -17.36 17.41
C VAL A 277 -7.86 -17.42 16.58
N CYS A 278 -8.03 -16.50 15.62
CA CYS A 278 -9.17 -16.55 14.70
C CYS A 278 -9.23 -17.88 13.94
N TRP A 279 -8.08 -18.35 13.44
CA TRP A 279 -7.97 -19.64 12.76
C TRP A 279 -8.34 -20.83 13.65
N LEU A 280 -7.94 -20.82 14.92
CA LEU A 280 -8.34 -21.83 15.90
C LEU A 280 -9.86 -21.82 16.11
N PHE A 281 -10.49 -20.65 16.22
CA PHE A 281 -11.94 -20.51 16.34
C PHE A 281 -12.69 -21.01 15.11
N TYR A 282 -12.13 -20.82 13.90
CA TYR A 282 -12.68 -21.39 12.68
C TYR A 282 -12.56 -22.91 12.63
N LEU A 283 -11.39 -23.47 12.99
CA LEU A 283 -11.16 -24.92 13.00
C LEU A 283 -11.99 -25.66 14.05
N SER A 284 -12.18 -25.05 15.23
CA SER A 284 -12.96 -25.62 16.34
C SER A 284 -14.46 -25.38 16.23
N PHE A 285 -14.94 -24.74 15.17
CA PHE A 285 -16.33 -24.28 15.00
C PHE A 285 -16.86 -23.36 16.12
N LEU A 286 -16.01 -22.91 17.05
CA LEU A 286 -16.39 -22.01 18.15
C LEU A 286 -16.85 -20.64 17.68
N TRP A 287 -16.51 -20.24 16.45
CA TRP A 287 -16.95 -19.00 15.83
C TRP A 287 -18.48 -18.83 15.82
N ILE A 288 -19.26 -19.93 15.78
CA ILE A 288 -20.73 -19.92 15.80
C ILE A 288 -21.27 -19.28 17.09
N PHE A 289 -20.59 -19.49 18.23
CA PHE A 289 -21.01 -18.95 19.53
C PHE A 289 -20.28 -17.65 19.88
N SER A 290 -18.98 -17.58 19.58
CA SER A 290 -18.20 -16.40 19.94
C SER A 290 -18.55 -15.18 19.10
N TRP A 291 -18.97 -15.34 17.85
CA TRP A 291 -19.32 -14.22 16.97
C TRP A 291 -20.60 -13.49 17.42
N PRO A 292 -21.75 -14.15 17.66
CA PRO A 292 -22.91 -13.50 18.25
C PRO A 292 -22.60 -12.90 19.63
N PHE A 293 -21.85 -13.62 20.47
CA PHE A 293 -21.49 -13.13 21.81
C PHE A 293 -20.68 -11.83 21.72
N LEU A 294 -19.62 -11.80 20.92
CA LEU A 294 -18.79 -10.60 20.75
C LEU A 294 -19.57 -9.46 20.10
N PHE A 295 -20.44 -9.78 19.14
CA PHE A 295 -21.30 -8.79 18.51
C PHE A 295 -22.22 -8.10 19.53
N PHE A 296 -22.93 -8.86 20.36
CA PHE A 296 -23.86 -8.30 21.36
C PHE A 296 -23.15 -7.72 22.59
N ALA A 297 -21.96 -8.20 22.94
CA ALA A 297 -21.20 -7.68 24.07
C ALA A 297 -20.46 -6.37 23.75
N THR A 298 -20.09 -6.14 22.48
CA THR A 298 -19.29 -4.98 22.09
C THR A 298 -20.15 -3.73 21.91
N ARG A 299 -19.84 -2.66 22.65
CA ARG A 299 -20.40 -1.32 22.41
C ARG A 299 -19.53 -0.56 21.42
N ARG A 300 -20.18 0.02 20.42
CA ARG A 300 -19.54 0.71 19.30
C ARG A 300 -19.83 2.21 19.36
N TYR A 301 -18.81 3.03 19.16
CA TYR A 301 -18.86 4.48 19.04
C TYR A 301 -18.24 4.89 17.70
N ALA A 302 -19.06 5.19 16.68
CA ALA A 302 -18.63 5.67 15.37
C ALA A 302 -19.16 7.08 15.12
N VAL A 303 -18.78 8.00 16.00
CA VAL A 303 -19.42 9.31 16.16
C VAL A 303 -18.59 10.48 15.65
N ILE A 304 -17.32 10.26 15.29
CA ILE A 304 -16.40 11.32 14.85
C ILE A 304 -15.86 11.04 13.46
N ARG A 305 -15.79 12.11 12.68
CA ARG A 305 -15.20 12.16 11.35
C ARG A 305 -14.12 13.21 11.31
N ALA A 306 -12.94 12.85 10.82
CA ALA A 306 -11.94 13.80 10.37
C ALA A 306 -12.13 13.95 8.85
N GLU A 307 -12.63 15.11 8.43
CA GLU A 307 -12.85 15.43 7.04
C GLU A 307 -11.59 16.06 6.46
N TRP A 308 -11.07 15.44 5.40
CA TRP A 308 -9.92 15.87 4.63
C TRP A 308 -10.41 16.33 3.25
N PRO A 309 -10.64 17.64 3.05
CA PRO A 309 -11.15 18.13 1.79
C PRO A 309 -10.07 18.09 0.71
N PHE A 310 -10.37 17.42 -0.39
CA PHE A 310 -9.66 17.57 -1.66
C PHE A 310 -10.12 18.85 -2.37
N SER A 311 -11.43 19.14 -2.28
CA SER A 311 -12.02 20.41 -2.64
C SER A 311 -13.12 20.82 -1.65
N THR A 312 -13.25 22.11 -1.42
CA THR A 312 -14.31 22.72 -0.61
C THR A 312 -15.14 23.62 -1.52
N THR A 313 -16.47 23.50 -1.44
CA THR A 313 -17.37 24.41 -2.17
C THR A 313 -17.69 25.60 -1.29
N ASP A 314 -17.34 26.80 -1.74
CA ASP A 314 -17.67 28.06 -1.05
C ASP A 314 -19.18 28.34 -1.12
N GLU A 315 -19.68 29.28 -0.29
CA GLU A 315 -21.11 29.67 -0.24
C GLU A 315 -21.64 30.16 -1.61
N ARG A 316 -20.73 30.61 -2.48
CA ARG A 316 -21.01 31.06 -3.85
C ARG A 316 -21.05 29.92 -4.87
N GLY A 317 -20.88 28.67 -4.44
CA GLY A 317 -20.84 27.49 -5.30
C GLY A 317 -19.51 27.29 -6.04
N VAL A 318 -18.48 28.09 -5.72
CA VAL A 318 -17.15 27.97 -6.34
C VAL A 318 -16.33 26.93 -5.60
N LYS A 319 -15.81 25.94 -6.33
CA LYS A 319 -14.90 24.92 -5.77
C LYS A 319 -13.50 25.51 -5.54
N ARG A 320 -13.03 25.47 -4.31
CA ARG A 320 -11.65 25.76 -3.91
C ARG A 320 -10.94 24.44 -3.63
N TYR A 321 -9.88 24.17 -4.38
CA TYR A 321 -9.06 22.98 -4.23
C TYR A 321 -7.96 23.18 -3.18
N THR A 322 -7.60 22.11 -2.48
CA THR A 322 -6.53 22.15 -1.48
C THR A 322 -5.15 22.30 -2.12
N THR A 323 -4.92 21.61 -3.24
CA THR A 323 -3.66 21.69 -4.01
C THR A 323 -3.93 21.88 -5.49
N VAL A 324 -4.49 20.84 -6.13
CA VAL A 324 -4.76 20.79 -7.58
C VAL A 324 -6.17 20.29 -7.83
N SER A 325 -6.77 20.73 -8.93
CA SER A 325 -8.02 20.14 -9.41
C SER A 325 -7.79 18.74 -10.00
N GLU A 326 -8.85 17.93 -10.06
CA GLU A 326 -8.79 16.59 -10.66
C GLU A 326 -8.41 16.65 -12.15
N GLU A 327 -8.86 17.69 -12.86
CA GLU A 327 -8.52 17.91 -14.28
C GLU A 327 -7.04 18.30 -14.43
N GLN A 328 -6.52 19.20 -13.58
CA GLN A 328 -5.10 19.54 -13.59
C GLN A 328 -4.22 18.34 -13.23
N TRP A 329 -4.64 17.55 -12.24
CA TRP A 329 -3.97 16.30 -11.88
C TRP A 329 -3.93 15.36 -13.09
N PHE A 330 -5.07 15.16 -13.76
CA PHE A 330 -5.16 14.30 -14.94
C PHE A 330 -4.27 14.81 -16.09
N GLU A 331 -4.31 16.10 -16.39
CA GLU A 331 -3.50 16.71 -17.45
C GLU A 331 -2.00 16.59 -17.18
N THR A 332 -1.60 16.68 -15.91
CA THR A 332 -0.20 16.48 -15.48
C THR A 332 0.22 15.02 -15.69
N TRP A 333 -0.60 14.05 -15.28
CA TRP A 333 -0.18 12.64 -15.23
C TRP A 333 -0.64 11.77 -16.41
N LYS A 334 -1.46 12.27 -17.33
CA LYS A 334 -2.01 11.48 -18.45
C LYS A 334 -0.93 10.79 -19.29
N VAL A 335 0.21 11.46 -19.52
CA VAL A 335 1.32 10.87 -20.30
C VAL A 335 1.97 9.73 -19.52
N ALA A 336 2.21 9.91 -18.22
CA ALA A 336 2.75 8.86 -17.35
C ALA A 336 1.84 7.63 -17.31
N VAL A 337 0.55 7.83 -17.04
CA VAL A 337 -0.44 6.75 -16.95
C VAL A 337 -0.53 5.97 -18.27
N ARG A 338 -0.53 6.69 -19.40
CA ARG A 338 -0.52 6.07 -20.73
C ARG A 338 0.72 5.20 -20.93
N ARG A 339 1.91 5.73 -20.67
CA ARG A 339 3.18 5.01 -20.86
C ARG A 339 3.29 3.80 -19.94
N LEU A 340 2.94 3.94 -18.66
CA LEU A 340 2.93 2.83 -17.70
C LEU A 340 1.97 1.70 -18.11
N ALA A 341 0.83 2.04 -18.69
CA ALA A 341 -0.11 1.03 -19.19
C ALA A 341 0.44 0.29 -20.42
N LEU A 342 1.13 0.98 -21.33
CA LEU A 342 1.80 0.38 -22.49
C LEU A 342 2.97 -0.52 -22.08
N GLU A 343 3.73 -0.12 -21.06
CA GLU A 343 4.84 -0.89 -20.47
C GLU A 343 4.37 -2.09 -19.64
N ARG A 344 3.04 -2.32 -19.52
CA ARG A 344 2.46 -3.40 -18.69
C ARG A 344 2.92 -3.34 -17.23
N PHE A 345 3.11 -2.13 -16.71
CA PHE A 345 3.59 -1.93 -15.34
C PHE A 345 2.64 -2.54 -14.30
N GLN A 346 3.20 -3.15 -13.26
CA GLN A 346 2.46 -3.73 -12.15
C GLN A 346 3.07 -3.32 -10.82
N GLY A 347 2.42 -2.44 -10.08
CA GLY A 347 2.89 -2.00 -8.77
C GLY A 347 2.41 -0.60 -8.40
N GLU A 348 3.04 -0.04 -7.37
CA GLU A 348 2.87 1.35 -6.96
C GLU A 348 3.72 2.29 -7.83
N ALA A 349 3.07 3.25 -8.46
CA ALA A 349 3.70 4.29 -9.27
C ALA A 349 3.89 5.55 -8.42
N THR A 350 5.07 5.70 -7.84
CA THR A 350 5.46 6.92 -7.13
C THR A 350 5.52 8.10 -8.10
N GLU A 351 5.25 9.31 -7.62
CA GLU A 351 5.27 10.53 -8.44
C GLU A 351 6.62 10.73 -9.15
N GLU A 352 7.74 10.46 -8.48
CA GLU A 352 9.06 10.49 -9.11
C GLU A 352 9.18 9.54 -10.30
N MET A 353 8.62 8.32 -10.17
CA MET A 353 8.62 7.36 -11.26
C MET A 353 7.77 7.87 -12.43
N MET A 354 6.60 8.43 -12.15
CA MET A 354 5.75 9.02 -13.16
C MET A 354 6.45 10.19 -13.89
N ARG A 355 7.14 11.07 -13.16
CA ARG A 355 7.95 12.15 -13.75
C ARG A 355 9.08 11.60 -14.63
N ARG A 356 9.80 10.57 -14.17
CA ARG A 356 10.87 9.92 -14.96
C ARG A 356 10.33 9.29 -16.24
N VAL A 357 9.17 8.65 -16.18
CA VAL A 357 8.52 8.05 -17.37
C VAL A 357 8.05 9.13 -18.34
N MET A 358 7.59 10.28 -17.86
CA MET A 358 7.21 11.42 -18.71
C MET A 358 8.41 12.11 -19.38
N ALA A 359 9.56 12.19 -18.70
CA ALA A 359 10.76 12.84 -19.24
C ALA A 359 11.46 12.06 -20.35
N ARG A 360 11.02 10.84 -20.66
CA ARG A 360 11.56 10.04 -21.78
C ARG A 360 11.15 10.66 -23.12
N ASP A 361 12.10 10.81 -24.03
CA ASP A 361 11.90 11.45 -25.34
C ASP A 361 10.99 10.61 -26.27
N GLU A 362 10.91 9.29 -26.05
CA GLU A 362 10.13 8.37 -26.89
C GLU A 362 8.93 7.78 -26.13
N ASP A 363 7.76 7.76 -26.77
CA ASP A 363 6.66 6.92 -26.33
C ASP A 363 7.02 5.45 -26.57
N PRO A 364 6.81 4.53 -25.59
CA PRO A 364 6.98 3.11 -25.83
C PRO A 364 6.17 2.70 -27.06
N GLN A 365 6.85 2.18 -28.08
CA GLN A 365 6.18 1.74 -29.30
C GLN A 365 5.14 0.66 -28.97
N MET A 366 3.94 0.82 -29.52
CA MET A 366 2.87 -0.16 -29.41
C MET A 366 3.36 -1.50 -30.00
N PRO A 367 3.27 -2.63 -29.28
CA PRO A 367 3.46 -3.93 -29.89
C PRO A 367 2.37 -4.13 -30.96
N GLY A 368 2.77 -4.04 -32.24
CA GLY A 368 1.89 -4.20 -33.40
C GLY A 368 1.70 -2.98 -34.30
N SER A 369 2.36 -1.85 -34.04
CA SER A 369 2.43 -0.74 -35.02
C SER A 369 3.49 -1.03 -36.08
N LEU A 370 3.18 -1.92 -37.02
CA LEU A 370 3.99 -2.18 -38.21
C LEU A 370 3.99 -0.92 -39.10
N THR A 371 5.00 -0.08 -38.96
CA THR A 371 5.36 0.89 -40.00
C THR A 371 5.89 0.10 -41.20
N GLY A 372 5.17 0.13 -42.32
CA GLY A 372 5.42 -0.70 -43.50
C GLY A 372 6.68 -0.38 -44.30
N HIS A 373 7.86 -0.46 -43.69
CA HIS A 373 9.14 -0.45 -44.39
C HIS A 373 9.94 -1.70 -44.04
N ALA A 374 9.74 -2.74 -44.86
CA ALA A 374 10.31 -4.09 -44.75
C ALA A 374 11.86 -4.18 -44.86
N GLY A 375 12.58 -3.06 -44.76
CA GLY A 375 14.03 -3.00 -44.97
C GLY A 375 14.86 -2.62 -43.74
N ALA A 376 14.26 -2.08 -42.67
CA ALA A 376 15.00 -1.60 -41.49
C ALA A 376 14.73 -2.39 -40.20
N ASP A 377 13.69 -3.23 -40.17
CA ASP A 377 13.19 -3.84 -38.93
C ASP A 377 13.87 -5.15 -38.52
N GLY A 378 14.91 -5.58 -39.25
CA GLY A 378 15.64 -6.82 -38.96
C GLY A 378 16.66 -6.73 -37.81
N ALA A 379 17.02 -5.53 -37.36
CA ALA A 379 18.17 -5.33 -36.45
C ALA A 379 17.81 -4.79 -35.05
N LEU A 380 16.56 -4.40 -34.78
CA LEU A 380 16.17 -3.81 -33.49
C LEU A 380 15.27 -4.70 -32.62
N SER A 381 14.79 -5.84 -33.13
CA SER A 381 14.02 -6.79 -32.32
C SER A 381 14.87 -7.60 -31.33
N VAL A 382 16.20 -7.58 -31.48
CA VAL A 382 17.14 -8.31 -30.60
C VAL A 382 17.55 -7.49 -29.36
N LEU A 383 17.26 -6.19 -29.29
CA LEU A 383 17.65 -5.33 -28.16
C LEU A 383 16.53 -5.02 -27.16
N SER A 384 15.27 -5.41 -27.42
CA SER A 384 14.14 -5.11 -26.52
C SER A 384 13.72 -6.25 -25.58
N GLU A 385 14.32 -7.45 -25.72
CA GLU A 385 14.11 -8.56 -24.76
C GLU A 385 15.05 -8.52 -23.53
N GLY A 386 15.95 -7.53 -23.46
CA GLY A 386 17.07 -7.52 -22.51
C GLY A 386 16.89 -6.77 -21.18
N LEU A 387 15.73 -6.21 -20.87
CA LEU A 387 15.52 -5.45 -19.62
C LEU A 387 14.29 -5.92 -18.84
N ARG A 388 14.25 -7.22 -18.52
CA ARG A 388 13.59 -7.67 -17.29
C ARG A 388 14.52 -7.36 -16.13
N VAL A 389 14.27 -6.25 -15.43
CA VAL A 389 14.88 -6.00 -14.12
C VAL A 389 14.29 -6.99 -13.12
N THR A 390 14.78 -8.22 -13.15
CA THR A 390 14.61 -9.17 -12.05
C THR A 390 15.61 -8.79 -10.96
N ARG A 391 15.13 -8.17 -9.88
CA ARG A 391 15.83 -8.26 -8.59
C ARG A 391 15.76 -9.72 -8.13
N LEU A 392 16.72 -10.53 -8.58
CA LEU A 392 17.03 -11.82 -7.97
C LEU A 392 17.90 -11.55 -6.75
N MET A 393 17.34 -11.70 -5.56
CA MET A 393 18.14 -11.84 -4.35
C MET A 393 18.66 -13.28 -4.30
N GLN A 394 19.98 -13.42 -4.47
CA GLN A 394 20.74 -14.53 -3.92
C GLN A 394 20.62 -14.47 -2.40
N GLY A 395 19.98 -15.48 -1.82
CA GLY A 395 20.01 -15.80 -0.40
C GLY A 395 19.89 -17.31 -0.34
N GLY A 396 20.97 -17.95 0.11
CA GLY A 396 21.11 -19.40 0.15
C GLY A 396 19.99 -20.08 0.92
N CYS A 397 19.79 -21.35 0.56
CA CYS A 397 18.96 -22.29 1.26
C CYS A 397 19.44 -22.42 2.71
N GLU A 398 18.82 -21.68 3.63
CA GLU A 398 18.75 -22.06 5.04
C GLU A 398 17.28 -22.27 5.37
N VAL A 399 16.96 -23.51 5.74
CA VAL A 399 15.67 -23.90 6.31
C VAL A 399 15.56 -23.21 7.67
N ASN A 400 14.99 -22.00 7.66
CA ASN A 400 14.68 -21.27 8.87
C ASN A 400 13.16 -21.17 9.00
N LEU A 401 12.60 -22.04 9.85
CA LEU A 401 11.21 -22.04 10.31
C LEU A 401 10.93 -20.76 11.10
N SER A 402 10.79 -19.65 10.38
CA SER A 402 10.36 -18.37 10.92
C SER A 402 8.93 -18.10 10.50
N PHE A 403 8.01 -18.23 11.46
CA PHE A 403 6.61 -17.81 11.33
C PHE A 403 6.54 -16.27 11.26
N GLY A 404 6.95 -15.72 10.13
CA GLY A 404 6.96 -14.29 9.80
C GLY A 404 5.63 -13.83 9.20
N ARG A 405 4.74 -13.41 10.11
CA ARG A 405 3.55 -12.56 9.97
C ARG A 405 3.29 -11.87 8.61
N ALA A 406 2.85 -12.64 7.61
CA ALA A 406 1.94 -12.11 6.59
C ALA A 406 0.58 -11.89 7.27
N ARG A 407 0.24 -10.63 7.57
CA ARG A 407 -1.10 -10.26 8.02
C ARG A 407 -2.02 -10.46 6.81
N ASN A 408 -2.55 -11.67 6.67
CA ASN A 408 -3.54 -11.99 5.66
C ASN A 408 -4.71 -11.00 5.84
N VAL A 409 -4.91 -10.17 4.82
CA VAL A 409 -6.03 -9.23 4.65
C VAL A 409 -7.31 -10.05 4.43
N HIS A 410 -7.77 -10.71 5.48
CA HIS A 410 -9.17 -11.06 5.60
C HIS A 410 -9.86 -9.81 6.16
N GLY A 411 -10.34 -8.94 5.27
CA GLY A 411 -11.43 -8.01 5.58
C GLY A 411 -12.65 -8.80 6.05
N GLY A 412 -12.61 -9.14 7.33
CA GLY A 412 -13.41 -10.10 8.08
C GLY A 412 -12.82 -10.22 9.49
N GLY A 413 -12.37 -9.07 10.02
CA GLY A 413 -11.90 -8.93 11.39
C GLY A 413 -13.09 -8.68 12.32
N TRP A 414 -12.93 -9.04 13.59
CA TRP A 414 -13.94 -8.97 14.66
C TRP A 414 -14.30 -7.53 15.12
N GLY A 415 -14.42 -6.58 14.18
CA GLY A 415 -14.58 -5.15 14.38
C GLY A 415 -15.98 -4.62 14.04
N TYR A 416 -16.05 -3.50 13.30
CA TYR A 416 -17.31 -2.94 12.78
C TYR A 416 -17.78 -3.59 11.48
N ASP A 417 -16.85 -4.13 10.69
CA ASP A 417 -17.10 -4.58 9.32
C ASP A 417 -17.46 -6.09 9.28
N CYS A 418 -18.08 -6.57 10.37
CA CYS A 418 -18.56 -7.94 10.59
C CYS A 418 -19.92 -8.21 9.94
#